data_AF-A0A246FB70-F1
#
_entry.id   AF-A0A246FB70-F1
#
_cell.length_a   1.000
_cell.length_b   1.000
_cell.length_c   1.000
_cell.angle_alpha   90.00
_cell.angle_beta   90.00
_cell.angle_gamma   90.00
#
_symmetry.space_group_name_H-M   'P 1'
#
loop_
_entity.id
_entity.type
_entity.pdbx_description
1 polymer ?
#
loop_
_entity_poly.entity_id
_entity_poly.type
_entity_poly.pdbx_seq_one_letter_code
_entity_poly.pdbx_strand_id
1 'polypeptide(L)'
;MLTKRLCLLGVGSALFAGCMTLSGYYQLTAYNASGDVVMGNRKNIAEGSGIYTVRNALCGIPSVAVVVIRDNKTGEELKSESPYQCR
;
A
#
# COMPACT_ATOMS: atom_id res chain seq x y z
N MET A 1 -56.97 -8.16 -13.42
CA MET A 1 -56.36 -7.67 -12.16
C MET A 1 -55.37 -8.70 -11.68
N LEU A 2 -54.16 -8.22 -11.38
CA LEU A 2 -52.88 -8.92 -11.39
C LEU A 2 -52.67 -9.78 -10.12
N THR A 3 -52.81 -11.10 -10.21
CA THR A 3 -52.50 -12.04 -9.12
C THR A 3 -50.99 -12.22 -8.98
N LYS A 4 -50.44 -11.35 -8.13
CA LYS A 4 -49.36 -11.58 -7.14
C LYS A 4 -48.81 -13.01 -7.04
N ARG A 5 -47.47 -13.08 -6.97
CA ARG A 5 -46.58 -14.16 -6.47
C ARG A 5 -45.88 -15.00 -7.54
N LEU A 6 -44.85 -14.41 -8.13
CA LEU A 6 -43.67 -15.15 -8.57
C LEU A 6 -42.48 -14.68 -7.70
N CYS A 7 -42.49 -15.11 -6.44
CA CYS A 7 -41.31 -15.08 -5.58
C CYS A 7 -40.59 -16.42 -5.75
N LEU A 8 -39.28 -16.41 -5.54
CA LEU A 8 -38.34 -17.53 -5.55
C LEU A 8 -37.79 -17.87 -6.93
N LEU A 9 -36.67 -17.23 -7.27
CA LEU A 9 -35.40 -17.87 -7.68
C LEU A 9 -34.53 -16.78 -8.31
N GLY A 10 -33.57 -16.27 -7.56
CA GLY A 10 -32.72 -15.18 -8.02
C GLY A 10 -31.53 -14.97 -7.10
N VAL A 11 -30.73 -16.02 -6.96
CA VAL A 11 -29.27 -16.02 -6.69
C VAL A 11 -28.77 -14.80 -5.90
N GLY A 12 -28.66 -14.98 -4.58
CA GLY A 12 -27.77 -14.16 -3.76
C GLY A 12 -26.32 -14.46 -4.15
N SER A 13 -25.83 -13.82 -5.21
CA SER A 13 -24.42 -13.85 -5.57
C SER A 13 -23.65 -13.11 -4.49
N ALA A 14 -23.03 -13.88 -3.60
CA ALA A 14 -22.07 -13.42 -2.62
C ALA A 14 -21.04 -12.51 -3.31
N LEU A 15 -21.11 -11.22 -3.00
CA LEU A 15 -20.03 -10.27 -3.28
C LEU A 15 -18.87 -10.63 -2.36
N PHE A 16 -18.11 -11.67 -2.73
CA PHE A 16 -16.76 -11.86 -2.21
C PHE A 16 -15.89 -10.75 -2.81
N ALA A 17 -15.96 -9.56 -2.22
CA ALA A 17 -14.87 -8.62 -2.29
C ALA A 17 -13.69 -9.30 -1.59
N GLY A 18 -12.88 -10.05 -2.36
CA GLY A 18 -11.68 -10.67 -1.84
C GLY A 18 -10.83 -9.59 -1.19
N CYS A 19 -10.42 -9.80 0.07
CA CYS A 19 -9.42 -8.95 0.69
C CYS A 19 -8.17 -8.96 -0.20
N MET A 20 -7.95 -7.87 -0.94
CA MET A 20 -6.73 -7.68 -1.69
C MET A 20 -5.61 -7.43 -0.67
N THR A 21 -4.87 -8.48 -0.33
CA THR A 21 -3.65 -8.34 0.45
C THR A 21 -2.55 -7.82 -0.47
N LEU A 22 -1.86 -6.77 -0.04
CA LEU A 22 -0.71 -6.24 -0.77
C LEU A 22 0.36 -7.34 -0.86
N SER A 23 0.85 -7.61 -2.07
CA SER A 23 1.81 -8.69 -2.36
C SER A 23 2.89 -8.20 -3.32
N GLY A 24 4.10 -8.75 -3.20
CA GLY A 24 5.27 -8.31 -3.96
C GLY A 24 6.39 -7.82 -3.05
N TYR A 25 7.53 -7.46 -3.65
CA TYR A 25 8.67 -6.90 -2.94
C TYR A 25 8.80 -5.43 -3.29
N TYR A 26 8.91 -4.58 -2.28
CA TYR A 26 8.93 -3.14 -2.44
C TYR A 26 10.17 -2.55 -1.79
N GLN A 27 10.79 -1.60 -2.49
CA GLN A 27 11.87 -0.78 -1.98
C GLN A 27 11.29 0.51 -1.39
N LEU A 28 11.67 0.82 -0.16
CA LEU A 28 11.31 2.07 0.53
C LEU A 28 12.53 2.99 0.62
N THR A 29 12.35 4.24 0.20
CA THR A 29 13.38 5.28 0.28
C THR A 29 12.86 6.44 1.11
N ALA A 30 13.59 6.82 2.15
CA ALA A 30 13.22 7.91 3.05
C ALA A 30 13.99 9.18 2.70
N TYR A 31 13.25 10.28 2.60
CA TYR A 31 13.74 11.61 2.25
C TYR A 31 13.47 12.60 3.38
N ASN A 32 14.40 13.53 3.60
CA ASN A 32 14.18 14.67 4.48
C ASN A 32 13.34 15.76 3.79
N ALA A 33 13.06 16.86 4.49
CA ALA A 33 12.29 17.99 3.96
C ALA A 33 12.96 18.70 2.76
N SER A 34 14.29 18.58 2.63
CA SER A 34 15.07 19.13 1.52
C SER A 34 15.09 18.22 0.29
N GLY A 35 14.60 16.98 0.41
CA GLY A 35 14.63 15.97 -0.66
C GLY A 35 15.89 15.09 -0.66
N ASP A 36 16.75 15.16 0.35
CA ASP A 36 17.92 14.29 0.48
C ASP A 36 17.54 12.94 1.09
N VAL A 37 18.20 11.87 0.65
CA VAL A 37 18.02 10.53 1.20
C VAL A 37 18.62 10.45 2.61
N VAL A 38 17.81 10.07 3.59
CA VAL A 38 18.23 10.04 5.01
C VAL A 38 19.10 8.81 5.35
N MET A 39 18.92 7.68 4.67
CA MET A 39 19.55 6.39 5.03
C MET A 39 20.61 5.88 4.03
N GLY A 40 21.14 6.75 3.15
CA GLY A 40 22.20 6.40 2.20
C GLY A 40 21.87 5.18 1.30
N ASN A 41 22.89 4.43 0.89
CA ASN A 41 22.79 3.31 -0.07
C ASN A 41 22.10 2.03 0.49
N ARG A 42 21.54 2.05 1.71
CA ARG A 42 20.85 0.86 2.25
C ARG A 42 19.47 0.75 1.61
N LYS A 43 19.25 -0.34 0.86
CA LYS A 43 17.94 -0.67 0.31
C LYS A 43 17.05 -1.22 1.42
N ASN A 44 16.04 -0.47 1.83
CA ASN A 44 14.98 -1.00 2.69
C ASN A 44 14.01 -1.77 1.79
N ILE A 45 14.00 -3.11 1.90
CA ILE A 45 13.08 -3.96 1.14
C ILE A 45 12.06 -4.57 2.09
N ALA A 46 10.80 -4.55 1.71
CA ALA A 46 9.71 -5.19 2.44
C ALA A 46 8.85 -6.03 1.49
N GLU A 47 8.28 -7.11 2.03
CA GLU A 47 7.34 -7.95 1.30
C GLU A 47 5.90 -7.62 1.68
N GLY A 48 5.04 -7.44 0.67
CA GLY A 48 3.61 -7.23 0.82
C GLY A 48 3.28 -6.13 1.84
N SER A 49 2.39 -6.43 2.78
CA SER A 49 2.01 -5.52 3.87
C SER A 49 3.14 -5.16 4.84
N GLY A 50 4.31 -5.82 4.77
CA GLY A 50 5.50 -5.44 5.53
C GLY A 50 5.97 -4.02 5.27
N ILE A 51 5.57 -3.41 4.14
CA ILE A 51 5.84 -2.00 3.83
C ILE A 51 5.36 -1.07 4.95
N TYR A 52 4.28 -1.41 5.66
CA TYR A 52 3.70 -0.55 6.69
C TYR A 52 4.61 -0.48 7.92
N THR A 53 5.18 -1.62 8.31
CA THR A 53 6.15 -1.70 9.40
C THR A 53 7.40 -0.90 9.08
N VAL A 54 7.97 -1.09 7.88
CA VAL A 54 9.18 -0.38 7.46
C VAL A 54 8.92 1.12 7.32
N ARG A 55 7.80 1.52 6.71
CA ARG A 55 7.37 2.92 6.60
C ARG A 55 7.25 3.59 7.97
N ASN A 56 6.59 2.93 8.92
CA ASN A 56 6.41 3.48 10.26
C ASN A 56 7.76 3.60 11.00
N ALA A 57 8.66 2.63 10.84
CA ALA A 57 10.01 2.69 11.40
C ALA A 57 10.82 3.84 10.80
N LEU A 58 10.73 4.07 9.48
CA LEU A 58 11.38 5.19 8.80
C LEU A 58 10.82 6.54 9.27
N CYS A 59 9.49 6.67 9.40
CA CYS A 59 8.88 7.89 9.94
C CYS A 59 9.17 8.13 11.42
N GLY A 60 9.64 7.11 12.16
CA GLY A 60 10.14 7.31 13.53
C GLY A 60 11.47 8.05 13.60
N ILE A 61 12.15 8.27 12.46
CA ILE A 61 13.40 9.01 12.39
C ILE A 61 13.07 10.51 12.23
N PRO A 62 13.51 11.39 13.16
CA PRO A 62 13.10 12.81 13.16
C PRO A 62 13.44 13.61 11.90
N SER A 63 14.46 13.19 11.14
CA SER A 63 14.88 13.85 9.91
C SER A 63 14.12 13.39 8.66
N VAL A 64 13.29 12.34 8.75
CA VAL A 64 12.51 11.81 7.62
C VAL A 64 11.20 12.58 7.51
N ALA A 65 10.94 13.15 6.34
CA ALA A 65 9.70 13.83 6.01
C ALA A 65 8.82 13.00 5.07
N VAL A 66 9.42 12.30 4.11
CA VAL A 66 8.70 11.55 3.07
C VAL A 66 9.28 10.16 2.89
N VAL A 67 8.42 9.16 2.74
CA VAL A 67 8.80 7.80 2.32
C VAL A 67 8.20 7.51 0.96
N VAL A 68 9.05 7.16 -0.01
CA VAL A 68 8.64 6.74 -1.35
C VAL A 68 8.79 5.22 -1.47
N ILE A 69 7.76 4.56 -1.97
CA ILE A 69 7.68 3.10 -2.08
C ILE A 69 7.61 2.72 -3.56
N ARG A 70 8.55 1.90 -4.01
CA ARG A 70 8.62 1.41 -5.39
C ARG A 70 8.59 -0.09 -5.43
N ASP A 71 7.96 -0.67 -6.45
CA ASP A 71 8.10 -2.08 -6.76
C ASP A 71 9.57 -2.40 -7.05
N ASN A 72 10.12 -3.40 -6.37
CA ASN A 72 11.54 -3.73 -6.44
C ASN A 72 11.94 -4.37 -7.78
N LYS A 73 10.97 -4.91 -8.55
CA LYS A 73 11.20 -5.52 -9.85
C LYS A 73 11.07 -4.50 -10.98
N THR A 74 10.03 -3.66 -10.98
CA THR A 74 9.76 -2.71 -12.06
C THR A 74 10.34 -1.33 -11.81
N GLY A 75 10.62 -0.98 -10.56
CA GLY A 75 11.00 0.38 -10.15
C GLY A 75 9.82 1.38 -10.16
N GLU A 76 8.61 0.93 -10.49
CA GLU A 76 7.43 1.79 -10.51
C GLU A 76 7.00 2.17 -9.10
N GLU A 77 6.55 3.41 -8.94
CA GLU A 77 6.02 3.87 -7.66
C GLU A 77 4.68 3.20 -7.34
N LEU A 78 4.57 2.68 -6.11
CA LEU A 78 3.35 2.07 -5.62
C LEU A 78 2.33 3.17 -5.26
N LYS A 79 1.58 3.63 -6.27
CA LYS A 79 0.66 4.78 -6.19
C LYS A 79 -0.38 4.70 -5.06
N SER A 80 -0.76 3.50 -4.63
CA SER A 80 -1.72 3.32 -3.53
C SER A 80 -1.14 3.69 -2.17
N GLU A 81 0.19 3.68 -2.03
CA GLU A 81 0.90 3.80 -0.75
C GLU A 81 2.02 4.84 -0.74
N SER A 82 2.28 5.47 -1.90
CA SER A 82 3.40 6.38 -2.14
C SER A 82 2.96 7.60 -2.98
N PRO A 83 3.51 8.79 -2.70
CA PRO A 83 4.43 9.09 -1.61
C PRO A 83 3.68 9.17 -0.27
N TYR A 84 4.35 8.77 0.81
CA TYR A 84 3.81 8.86 2.16
C TYR A 84 4.50 9.99 2.94
N GLN A 85 3.69 10.91 3.46
CA GLN A 85 4.16 12.01 4.32
C GLN A 85 4.21 11.55 5.77
N CYS A 86 5.39 11.60 6.38
CA CYS A 86 5.55 11.36 7.83
C CYS A 86 4.91 12.51 8.63
N ARG A 87 4.42 12.21 9.84
CA ARG A 87 3.73 13.16 10.72
C ARG A 87 4.60 13.55 11.90
#